data_AF-A0ABD3AWG2-F1
#
_entry.id   AF-A0ABD3AWG2-F1
#
_cell.length_a   1.000
_cell.length_b   1.000
_cell.length_c   1.000
_cell.angle_alpha   90.00
_cell.angle_beta   90.00
_cell.angle_gamma   90.00
#
_symmetry.space_group_name_H-M   'P 1'
#
loop_
_entity.id
_entity.type
_entity.pdbx_description
1 polymer ?
#
loop_
_entity_poly.entity_id
_entity_poly.type
_entity_poly.pdbx_seq_one_letter_code
_entity_poly.pdbx_strand_id
1 'polypeptide(L)'
;MVNVYPYYDYIADPVNNRLDFVQFATDETVLIDGELNYTNLYDATLDVLYWAMERVLARDVHLAVSETGWPTAGNGNITTPVLAAIYNINFANHVLRNSGTPKRPEPVNVDAFIFGMFDENLDPNVQRRHFGIFNTSTLEPVYPLFTTSGNKHFNVAQKVGRKRIGGCND
;
A
#
# COMPACT_ATOMS: atom_id res chain seq x y z
N MET A 1 0.31 -1.42 17.98
CA MET A 1 -0.37 -1.21 16.68
C MET A 1 0.17 0.07 16.06
N VAL A 2 0.21 0.15 14.74
CA VAL A 2 0.72 1.31 14.00
C VAL A 2 -0.12 1.55 12.75
N ASN A 3 -0.32 2.82 12.40
CA ASN A 3 -0.92 3.22 11.13
C ASN A 3 0.23 3.45 10.13
N VAL A 4 0.22 2.76 9.00
CA VAL A 4 1.28 2.81 7.99
C VAL A 4 0.67 3.26 6.67
N TYR A 5 1.10 4.42 6.16
CA TYR A 5 0.51 5.03 4.98
C TYR A 5 1.59 5.53 4.01
N PRO A 6 2.13 4.65 3.14
CA PRO A 6 3.05 5.06 2.07
C PRO A 6 2.50 6.18 1.18
N TYR A 7 1.18 6.32 1.11
CA TYR A 7 0.52 7.46 0.46
C TYR A 7 0.98 8.82 1.02
N TYR A 8 1.04 8.98 2.35
CA TYR A 8 1.42 10.27 2.95
C TYR A 8 2.89 10.60 2.71
N ASP A 9 3.77 9.60 2.75
CA ASP A 9 5.18 9.77 2.37
C ASP A 9 5.33 10.18 0.91
N TYR A 10 4.55 9.58 0.01
CA TYR A 10 4.57 9.93 -1.41
C TYR A 10 4.12 11.37 -1.67
N ILE A 11 3.03 11.84 -1.05
CA ILE A 11 2.58 13.22 -1.30
C ILE A 11 3.44 14.27 -0.63
N ALA A 12 4.20 13.90 0.41
CA ALA A 12 5.16 14.78 1.06
C ALA A 12 6.40 15.04 0.17
N ASP A 13 6.82 14.04 -0.61
CA ASP A 13 7.96 14.14 -1.51
C ASP A 13 7.79 13.26 -2.78
N PRO A 14 6.91 13.67 -3.72
CA PRO A 14 6.64 12.88 -4.92
C PRO A 14 7.79 12.89 -5.94
N VAL A 15 8.79 13.75 -5.74
CA VAL A 15 9.98 13.82 -6.60
C VAL A 15 10.96 12.70 -6.25
N ASN A 16 11.16 12.45 -4.95
CA ASN A 16 12.10 11.42 -4.50
C ASN A 16 11.43 10.08 -4.18
N ASN A 17 10.13 10.05 -3.89
CA ASN A 17 9.39 8.81 -3.67
C ASN A 17 8.76 8.29 -4.95
N ARG A 18 9.29 7.17 -5.46
CA ARG A 18 8.78 6.51 -6.67
C ARG A 18 7.37 5.95 -6.43
N LEU A 19 6.43 6.25 -7.33
CA LEU A 19 5.03 5.83 -7.17
C LEU A 19 4.85 4.30 -7.12
N ASP A 20 5.61 3.57 -7.93
CA ASP A 20 5.57 2.10 -7.94
C ASP A 20 6.16 1.47 -6.66
N PHE A 21 7.15 2.10 -6.04
CA PHE A 21 7.72 1.69 -4.75
C PHE A 21 6.71 1.81 -3.60
N VAL A 22 5.96 2.91 -3.57
CA VAL A 22 4.91 3.11 -2.54
C VAL A 22 3.63 2.32 -2.83
N GLN A 23 3.47 1.77 -4.04
CA GLN A 23 2.32 0.96 -4.46
C GLN A 23 2.58 -0.53 -4.58
N PHE A 24 3.74 -1.03 -4.12
CA PHE A 24 4.14 -2.44 -4.27
C PHE A 24 4.09 -2.91 -5.73
N ALA A 25 4.35 -2.01 -6.67
CA ALA A 25 4.18 -2.22 -8.11
C ALA A 25 5.52 -2.39 -8.84
N THR A 26 6.58 -2.73 -8.11
CA THR A 26 7.91 -3.00 -8.64
C THR A 26 8.59 -4.14 -7.89
N ASP A 27 9.39 -4.93 -8.61
CA ASP A 27 10.30 -5.91 -8.03
C ASP A 27 11.73 -5.36 -7.96
N GLU A 28 11.96 -4.14 -8.44
CA GLU A 28 13.26 -3.48 -8.36
C GLU A 28 13.56 -3.05 -6.92
N THR A 29 14.81 -3.20 -6.52
CA THR A 29 15.29 -2.59 -5.27
C THR A 29 15.38 -1.09 -5.45
N VAL A 30 14.63 -0.35 -4.64
CA VAL A 30 14.57 1.12 -4.68
C VAL A 30 15.32 1.73 -3.50
N LEU A 31 15.32 1.06 -2.35
CA LEU A 31 16.02 1.48 -1.14
C LEU A 31 16.95 0.37 -0.66
N ILE A 32 18.19 0.74 -0.34
CA ILE A 32 19.22 -0.15 0.19
C ILE A 32 19.66 0.38 1.56
N ASP A 33 19.57 -0.45 2.60
CA ASP A 33 20.08 -0.18 3.95
C ASP A 33 21.05 -1.31 4.36
N GLY A 34 22.34 -1.08 4.13
CA GLY A 34 23.36 -2.11 4.31
C GLY A 34 23.12 -3.31 3.39
N GLU A 35 22.79 -4.46 3.97
CA GLU A 35 22.46 -5.70 3.24
C GLU A 35 20.96 -5.86 2.97
N LEU A 36 20.13 -4.96 3.51
CA LEU A 36 18.68 -4.98 3.36
C LEU A 36 18.28 -4.25 2.08
N ASN A 37 17.49 -4.93 1.25
CA ASN A 37 17.03 -4.43 -0.05
C ASN A 37 15.51 -4.34 -0.02
N TYR A 38 14.98 -3.15 -0.28
CA TYR A 38 13.55 -2.89 -0.21
C TYR A 38 12.97 -2.62 -1.61
N THR A 39 11.93 -3.37 -1.94
CA THR A 39 11.13 -3.20 -3.18
C THR A 39 9.82 -2.46 -2.93
N ASN A 40 9.47 -2.22 -1.67
CA ASN A 40 8.31 -1.40 -1.28
C ASN A 40 8.58 -0.60 0.00
N LEU A 41 7.91 0.55 0.15
CA LEU A 41 8.10 1.44 1.31
C LEU A 41 7.47 0.88 2.61
N TYR A 42 6.45 0.04 2.50
CA TYR A 42 5.78 -0.54 3.65
C TYR A 42 6.74 -1.40 4.48
N ASP A 43 7.49 -2.29 3.83
CA ASP A 43 8.50 -3.14 4.49
C ASP A 43 9.60 -2.31 5.15
N ALA A 44 10.08 -1.27 4.45
CA ALA A 44 11.06 -0.34 5.01
C ALA A 44 10.53 0.33 6.28
N THR A 45 9.26 0.72 6.28
CA THR A 45 8.61 1.36 7.44
C THR A 45 8.45 0.39 8.61
N LEU A 46 8.05 -0.86 8.35
CA LEU A 46 7.96 -1.88 9.39
C LEU A 46 9.33 -2.19 10.01
N ASP A 47 10.38 -2.25 9.20
CA ASP A 47 11.74 -2.53 9.67
C ASP A 47 12.29 -1.40 10.54
N VAL A 48 11.97 -0.14 10.25
CA VAL A 48 12.27 0.99 11.13
C VAL A 48 11.64 0.77 12.51
N LEU A 49 10.39 0.31 12.57
CA LEU A 49 9.70 0.03 13.83
C LEU A 49 10.30 -1.17 14.56
N TYR A 50 10.67 -2.24 13.85
CA TYR A 50 11.37 -3.37 14.44
C TYR A 50 12.72 -2.96 15.03
N TRP A 51 13.50 -2.14 14.33
CA TRP A 51 14.72 -1.55 14.86
C TRP A 51 14.47 -0.73 16.12
N ALA A 52 13.45 0.14 16.12
CA ALA A 52 13.11 0.95 17.28
C ALA A 52 12.71 0.10 18.50
N MET A 53 11.87 -0.92 18.31
CA MET A 53 11.45 -1.85 19.36
C MET A 53 12.65 -2.64 19.92
N GLU A 54 13.59 -3.07 19.07
CA GLU A 54 14.80 -3.76 19.50
C GLU A 54 15.68 -2.90 20.41
N ARG A 55 15.77 -1.59 20.14
CA ARG A 55 16.54 -0.63 20.97
C ARG A 55 15.95 -0.43 22.36
N VAL A 56 14.66 -0.66 22.54
CA VAL A 56 13.97 -0.57 23.84
C VAL A 56 13.69 -1.94 24.44
N LEU A 57 14.37 -2.99 23.95
CA LEU A 57 14.26 -4.37 24.43
C LEU A 57 12.85 -4.98 24.28
N ALA A 58 12.04 -4.46 23.37
CA ALA A 58 10.67 -4.91 23.09
C ALA A 58 10.59 -5.87 21.88
N ARG A 59 11.58 -6.77 21.74
CA ARG A 59 11.74 -7.61 20.53
C ARG A 59 10.56 -8.54 20.25
N ASP A 60 9.93 -9.00 21.32
CA ASP A 60 8.83 -9.98 21.32
C ASP A 60 7.45 -9.33 21.20
N VAL A 61 7.38 -8.00 21.13
CA VAL A 61 6.10 -7.30 20.93
C VAL A 61 5.65 -7.51 19.49
N HIS A 62 4.44 -8.04 19.35
CA HIS A 62 3.83 -8.23 18.04
C HIS A 62 3.41 -6.90 17.43
N LEU A 63 3.80 -6.68 16.17
CA LEU A 63 3.43 -5.49 15.42
C LEU A 63 2.20 -5.80 14.58
N ALA A 64 1.13 -5.04 14.80
CA ALA A 64 -0.07 -5.05 13.99
C ALA A 64 -0.23 -3.68 13.29
N VAL A 65 -0.58 -3.71 12.01
CA VAL A 65 -0.87 -2.53 11.19
C VAL A 65 -2.36 -2.23 11.27
N SER A 66 -2.73 -1.24 12.08
CA SER A 66 -4.11 -0.88 12.36
C SER A 66 -4.79 -0.14 11.21
N GLU A 67 -4.02 0.57 10.39
CA GLU A 67 -4.54 1.29 9.23
C GLU A 67 -3.50 1.35 8.13
N THR A 68 -3.93 1.10 6.90
CA THR A 68 -3.24 1.46 5.67
C THR A 68 -4.23 1.63 4.54
N GLY A 69 -3.91 2.38 3.50
CA GLY A 69 -4.75 2.47 2.31
C GLY A 69 -4.26 3.53 1.34
N TRP A 70 -5.03 3.72 0.28
CA TRP A 70 -4.78 4.75 -0.71
C TRP A 70 -6.09 5.42 -1.14
N PRO A 71 -6.16 6.76 -1.18
CA PRO A 71 -7.41 7.46 -1.47
C PRO A 71 -7.84 7.32 -2.92
N THR A 72 -9.15 7.24 -3.12
CA THR A 72 -9.80 7.15 -4.43
C THR A 72 -10.00 8.50 -5.11
N ALA A 73 -9.92 9.59 -4.35
CA ALA A 73 -10.10 10.97 -4.82
C ALA A 73 -9.47 11.98 -3.84
N GLY A 74 -9.59 13.27 -4.14
CA GLY A 74 -9.23 14.37 -3.23
C GLY A 74 -7.86 15.01 -3.47
N ASN A 75 -6.99 14.41 -4.28
CA ASN A 75 -5.66 14.93 -4.61
C ASN A 75 -5.29 14.68 -6.09
N GLY A 76 -6.17 15.11 -7.01
CA GLY A 76 -5.87 15.10 -8.45
C GLY A 76 -5.61 13.70 -9.03
N ASN A 77 -4.58 13.60 -9.88
CA ASN A 77 -4.27 12.38 -10.63
C ASN A 77 -3.56 11.29 -9.82
N ILE A 78 -3.14 11.59 -8.58
CA ILE A 78 -2.47 10.62 -7.69
C ILE A 78 -3.46 9.91 -6.73
N THR A 79 -4.73 10.33 -6.74
CA THR A 79 -5.82 9.68 -5.98
C THR A 79 -6.93 9.35 -6.95
N THR A 80 -6.98 8.09 -7.39
CA THR A 80 -7.99 7.58 -8.30
C THR A 80 -8.44 6.21 -7.83
N PRO A 81 -9.65 5.74 -8.18
CA PRO A 81 -10.06 4.36 -7.88
C PRO A 81 -9.08 3.31 -8.41
N VAL A 82 -8.39 3.61 -9.52
CA VAL A 82 -7.39 2.71 -10.11
C VAL A 82 -6.14 2.62 -9.24
N LEU A 83 -5.58 3.75 -8.80
CA LEU A 83 -4.40 3.76 -7.93
C LEU A 83 -4.72 3.18 -6.54
N ALA A 84 -5.93 3.45 -6.04
CA ALA A 84 -6.42 2.85 -4.79
C ALA A 84 -6.52 1.32 -4.90
N ALA A 85 -7.05 0.81 -6.02
CA ALA A 85 -7.11 -0.62 -6.29
C ALA A 85 -5.71 -1.24 -6.37
N ILE A 86 -4.76 -0.61 -7.08
CA ILE A 86 -3.39 -1.11 -7.20
C ILE A 86 -2.76 -1.26 -5.81
N TYR A 87 -2.80 -0.21 -5.00
CA TYR A 87 -2.23 -0.24 -3.65
C TYR A 87 -2.86 -1.32 -2.78
N ASN A 88 -4.19 -1.30 -2.63
CA ASN A 88 -4.88 -2.19 -1.68
C ASN A 88 -4.83 -3.67 -2.11
N ILE A 89 -4.85 -3.96 -3.42
CA ILE A 89 -4.71 -5.32 -3.93
C ILE A 89 -3.29 -5.84 -3.73
N ASN A 90 -2.27 -5.03 -4.03
CA ASN A 90 -0.89 -5.45 -3.85
C ASN A 90 -0.53 -5.60 -2.38
N PHE A 91 -0.99 -4.68 -1.53
CA PHE A 91 -0.86 -4.78 -0.08
C PHE A 91 -1.49 -6.09 0.45
N ALA A 92 -2.74 -6.37 0.07
CA ALA A 92 -3.42 -7.58 0.51
C ALA A 92 -2.69 -8.85 0.02
N ASN A 93 -2.22 -8.86 -1.22
CA ASN A 93 -1.39 -9.96 -1.75
C ASN A 93 -0.06 -10.11 -0.99
N HIS A 94 0.60 -9.01 -0.65
CA HIS A 94 1.85 -9.02 0.11
C HIS A 94 1.64 -9.63 1.50
N VAL A 95 0.63 -9.16 2.25
CA VAL A 95 0.29 -9.70 3.58
C VAL A 95 -0.11 -11.18 3.50
N LEU A 96 -0.94 -11.57 2.52
CA LEU A 96 -1.38 -12.96 2.36
C LEU A 96 -0.26 -13.92 1.92
N ARG A 97 0.78 -13.43 1.24
CA ARG A 97 1.99 -14.22 0.95
C ARG A 97 2.82 -14.50 2.19
N ASN A 98 2.66 -13.70 3.24
CA ASN A 98 3.30 -13.88 4.55
C ASN A 98 4.82 -14.06 4.44
N SER A 99 5.46 -13.25 3.60
CA SER A 99 6.91 -13.34 3.33
C SER A 99 7.77 -12.51 4.28
N GLY A 100 7.15 -11.87 5.28
CA GLY A 100 7.83 -10.98 6.21
C GLY A 100 8.37 -9.73 5.51
N THR A 101 9.38 -9.13 6.15
CA THR A 101 10.12 -7.95 5.67
C THR A 101 11.60 -8.31 5.50
N PRO A 102 12.43 -7.50 4.81
CA PRO A 102 13.86 -7.77 4.68
C PRO A 102 14.59 -8.04 6.01
N LYS A 103 14.32 -7.28 7.09
CA LYS A 103 14.92 -7.51 8.41
C LYS A 103 14.33 -8.73 9.13
N ARG A 104 13.06 -9.07 8.89
CA ARG A 104 12.36 -10.21 9.49
C ARG A 104 11.75 -11.07 8.37
N PRO A 105 12.57 -11.85 7.64
CA PRO A 105 12.14 -12.55 6.42
C PRO A 105 11.35 -13.83 6.71
N GLU A 106 11.26 -14.24 7.97
CA GLU A 106 10.43 -15.36 8.37
C GLU A 106 8.95 -14.98 8.31
N PRO A 107 8.03 -15.92 8.06
CA PRO A 107 6.60 -15.67 8.11
C PRO A 107 6.17 -15.10 9.47
N VAL A 108 5.94 -13.79 9.52
CA VAL A 108 5.37 -13.07 10.66
C VAL A 108 3.93 -12.79 10.26
N ASN A 109 2.96 -13.51 10.84
CA ASN A 109 1.53 -13.23 10.61
C ASN A 109 1.21 -11.82 11.10
N VAL A 110 1.43 -10.78 10.28
CA VAL A 110 1.13 -9.40 10.62
C VAL A 110 -0.37 -9.20 10.48
N ASP A 111 -1.04 -8.91 11.59
CA ASP A 111 -2.42 -8.44 11.56
C ASP A 111 -2.46 -7.06 10.89
N ALA A 112 -3.20 -6.95 9.79
CA ALA A 112 -3.18 -5.79 8.91
C ALA A 112 -4.60 -5.40 8.46
N PHE A 113 -4.93 -4.12 8.53
CA PHE A 113 -6.28 -3.61 8.26
C PHE A 113 -6.25 -2.49 7.21
N ILE A 114 -7.05 -2.66 6.15
CA ILE A 114 -7.25 -1.62 5.13
C ILE A 114 -8.23 -0.58 5.67
N PHE A 115 -7.81 0.68 5.65
CA PHE A 115 -8.62 1.85 5.93
C PHE A 115 -9.11 2.46 4.60
N GLY A 116 -10.39 2.74 4.38
CA GLY A 116 -11.56 2.52 5.25
C GLY A 116 -12.68 1.77 4.51
N MET A 117 -13.71 1.32 5.23
CA MET A 117 -14.83 0.61 4.61
C MET A 117 -15.63 1.54 3.67
N PHE A 118 -15.86 2.77 4.10
CA PHE A 118 -16.64 3.78 3.40
C PHE A 118 -15.92 5.13 3.40
N ASP A 119 -16.30 6.01 2.48
CA ASP A 119 -15.86 7.40 2.50
C ASP A 119 -16.44 8.13 3.74
N GLU A 120 -15.56 8.76 4.52
CA GLU A 120 -15.91 9.49 5.74
C GLU A 120 -16.09 10.97 5.43
N ASN A 121 -17.22 11.35 4.82
CA ASN A 121 -17.49 12.72 4.35
C ASN A 121 -17.45 13.80 5.45
N LEU A 122 -17.57 13.43 6.72
CA LEU A 122 -17.50 14.32 7.87
C LEU A 122 -16.12 14.34 8.56
N ASP A 123 -15.11 13.62 8.05
CA ASP A 123 -13.77 13.63 8.64
C ASP A 123 -13.20 15.08 8.62
N PRO A 124 -12.75 15.63 9.76
CA PRO A 124 -12.13 16.95 9.80
C PRO A 124 -10.85 17.02 8.96
N ASN A 125 -10.14 15.91 8.81
CA ASN A 125 -9.04 15.76 7.86
C ASN A 125 -9.60 15.46 6.47
N VAL A 126 -9.69 16.50 5.64
CA VAL A 126 -10.20 16.42 4.27
C VAL A 126 -9.51 15.33 3.43
N GLN A 127 -8.23 15.06 3.69
CA GLN A 127 -7.47 14.04 2.95
C GLN A 127 -7.95 12.62 3.25
N ARG A 128 -8.55 12.37 4.42
CA ARG A 128 -9.06 11.05 4.84
C ARG A 128 -10.45 10.71 4.31
N ARG A 129 -11.16 11.68 3.73
CA ARG A 129 -12.57 11.54 3.30
C ARG A 129 -12.81 10.54 2.18
N HIS A 130 -11.76 10.13 1.46
CA HIS A 130 -11.86 9.38 0.20
C HIS A 130 -11.15 8.02 0.21
N PHE A 131 -11.00 7.40 1.38
CA PHE A 131 -10.36 6.08 1.53
C PHE A 131 -11.33 4.90 1.42
N GLY A 132 -12.62 5.15 1.22
CA GLY A 132 -13.65 4.11 1.21
C GLY A 132 -13.44 3.09 0.10
N ILE A 133 -13.53 1.80 0.45
CA ILE A 133 -13.56 0.71 -0.53
C ILE A 133 -14.98 0.45 -1.06
N PHE A 134 -16.02 0.92 -0.36
CA PHE A 134 -17.42 0.88 -0.78
C PHE A 134 -18.05 2.28 -0.86
N ASN A 135 -18.99 2.44 -1.78
CA ASN A 135 -19.85 3.61 -1.84
C ASN A 135 -20.85 3.61 -0.68
N THR A 136 -21.03 4.74 0.00
CA THR A 136 -21.96 4.87 1.14
C THR A 136 -23.43 4.72 0.78
N SER A 137 -23.79 5.03 -0.47
CA SER A 137 -25.18 5.08 -0.93
C SER A 137 -25.61 3.78 -1.61
N THR A 138 -24.78 3.26 -2.52
CA THR A 138 -25.10 2.04 -3.29
C THR A 138 -24.63 0.76 -2.60
N LEU A 139 -23.69 0.87 -1.64
CA LEU A 139 -22.96 -0.25 -1.04
C LEU A 139 -22.16 -1.08 -2.06
N GLU A 140 -22.03 -0.58 -3.29
CA GLU A 140 -21.21 -1.20 -4.32
C GLU A 140 -19.73 -0.89 -4.10
N PRO A 141 -18.83 -1.81 -4.45
CA PRO A 141 -17.39 -1.56 -4.35
C PRO A 141 -16.97 -0.42 -5.27
N VAL A 142 -16.14 0.50 -4.76
CA VAL A 142 -15.56 1.60 -5.56
C VAL A 142 -14.58 1.04 -6.61
N TYR A 143 -13.94 -0.08 -6.30
CA TYR A 143 -13.10 -0.89 -7.18
C TYR A 143 -13.12 -2.36 -6.73
N PRO A 144 -12.86 -3.32 -7.64
CA PRO A 144 -12.90 -4.73 -7.30
C PRO A 144 -11.71 -5.12 -6.42
N LEU A 145 -11.91 -5.13 -5.10
CA LEU A 145 -10.93 -5.65 -4.14
C LEU A 145 -11.09 -7.16 -3.96
N PHE A 146 -12.32 -7.65 -3.75
CA PHE A 146 -12.60 -9.07 -3.51
C PHE A 146 -13.08 -9.77 -4.78
N THR A 147 -12.46 -10.87 -5.17
CA THR A 147 -12.98 -11.72 -6.26
C THR A 147 -13.83 -12.84 -5.69
N THR A 148 -15.01 -13.08 -6.28
CA THR A 148 -15.97 -14.14 -5.90
C THR A 148 -15.51 -15.57 -6.24
N SER A 149 -14.27 -15.76 -6.67
CA SER A 149 -13.68 -17.08 -6.94
C SER A 149 -12.75 -17.44 -5.78
N GLY A 150 -12.76 -18.70 -5.33
CA GLY A 150 -11.94 -19.24 -4.23
C GLY A 150 -10.41 -19.21 -4.43
N ASN A 151 -9.92 -18.29 -5.25
CA ASN A 151 -8.50 -18.01 -5.44
C ASN A 151 -7.99 -17.15 -4.29
N LYS A 152 -6.91 -17.60 -3.65
CA LYS A 152 -6.21 -16.90 -2.56
C LYS A 152 -5.43 -15.64 -3.01
N HIS A 153 -5.63 -15.20 -4.25
CA HIS A 153 -4.88 -14.10 -4.86
C HIS A 153 -5.83 -13.05 -5.42
N PHE A 154 -5.63 -11.81 -5.01
CA PHE A 154 -6.34 -10.65 -5.53
C PHE A 154 -5.73 -10.25 -6.88
N ASN A 155 -6.56 -10.05 -7.90
CA ASN A 155 -6.09 -9.70 -9.23
C ASN A 155 -5.93 -8.18 -9.37
N VAL A 156 -4.73 -7.72 -9.68
CA VAL A 156 -4.50 -6.31 -10.04
C VAL A 156 -5.30 -5.99 -11.30
N ALA A 157 -6.07 -4.90 -11.27
CA ALA A 157 -6.70 -4.37 -12.47
C ALA A 157 -5.60 -3.85 -13.43
N GLN A 158 -5.07 -4.73 -14.28
CA GLN A 158 -4.18 -4.35 -15.38
C GLN A 158 -4.95 -3.57 -16.45
N LYS A 159 -5.26 -2.29 -16.19
CA LYS A 159 -5.66 -1.32 -17.21
C LYS A 159 -5.12 0.08 -16.86
N VAL A 160 -3.79 0.22 -16.88
CA VAL A 160 -3.16 1.51 -17.19
C VAL A 160 -2.16 1.26 -18.31
N GLY A 161 -2.41 1.90 -19.45
CA GLY A 161 -1.97 1.47 -20.76
C GLY A 161 -0.48 1.59 -21.02
N ARG A 162 0.07 0.55 -21.67
CA ARG A 162 1.23 0.71 -22.56
C ARG A 162 0.79 1.52 -23.79
N LYS A 163 0.71 2.85 -23.65
CA LYS A 163 0.77 3.72 -24.83
C LYS A 163 2.24 3.77 -25.22
N ARG A 164 2.63 2.99 -26.24
CA ARG A 164 3.95 3.11 -26.87
C ARG A 164 4.08 4.54 -27.40
N ILE A 165 4.92 5.31 -26.73
CA ILE A 165 5.46 6.58 -27.23
C ILE A 165 6.38 6.24 -28.42
N GLY A 166 6.34 7.10 -29.44
CA GLY A 166 6.77 6.81 -30.80
C GLY A 166 8.24 6.40 -30.98
N GLY A 167 8.46 5.65 -32.06
CA GLY A 167 9.74 5.59 -32.75
C GLY A 167 9.68 6.54 -33.94
N CYS A 168 10.53 7.56 -33.91
CA CYS A 168 10.92 8.36 -35.05
C CYS A 168 12.25 7.77 -35.59
N ASN A 169 12.42 7.82 -36.92
CA ASN A 169 13.56 7.45 -37.77
C ASN A 169 13.66 5.93 -38.07
N ASP A 170 13.80 5.48 -39.32
CA ASP A 170 14.46 6.09 -40.50
C ASP A 170 13.54 6.41 -41.71
#